data_AF-A0A4Z0YET9-F1
#
_entry.id   AF-A0A4Z0YET9-F1
#
_cell.length_a   1.000
_cell.length_b   1.000
_cell.length_c   1.000
_cell.angle_alpha   90.00
_cell.angle_beta   90.00
_cell.angle_gamma   90.00
#
_symmetry.space_group_name_H-M   'P 1'
#
loop_
_entity.id
_entity.type
_entity.pdbx_description
1 polymer ?
#
loop_
_entity_poly.entity_id
_entity_poly.type
_entity_poly.pdbx_seq_one_letter_code
_entity_poly.pdbx_strand_id
1 'polypeptide(L)' 'MQKIHINANSLLERVREIQKDGMGLIELCIIAEQTDGKYTNPAFLHFTGISTKGEYKDYESIDELPLAQHLNVSMPA' A
#
# COMPACT_ATOMS: atom_id res chain seq x y z
N MET A 1 15.72 2.47 6.66
CA MET A 1 14.42 3.10 6.33
C MET A 1 13.89 2.40 5.10
N GLN A 2 12.78 1.68 5.22
CA GLN A 2 12.19 0.95 4.11
C GLN A 2 11.25 1.86 3.33
N LYS A 3 11.30 1.78 2.01
CA LYS A 3 10.45 2.56 1.10
C LYS A 3 9.97 1.61 0.01
N ILE A 4 8.74 1.82 -0.42
CA ILE A 4 8.12 1.10 -1.54
C ILE A 4 7.43 2.10 -2.46
N HIS A 5 7.26 1.74 -3.72
CA HIS A 5 6.51 2.54 -4.68
C HIS A 5 5.14 1.91 -4.88
N ILE A 6 4.07 2.70 -4.73
CA ILE A 6 2.70 2.20 -4.88
C ILE A 6 1.92 3.12 -5.83
N ASN A 7 0.83 2.60 -6.39
CA ASN A 7 -0.05 3.40 -7.23
C ASN A 7 -0.79 4.46 -6.41
N ALA A 8 -0.68 5.74 -6.82
CA ALA A 8 -1.31 6.85 -6.12
C ALA A 8 -2.85 6.78 -6.12
N ASN A 9 -3.48 6.28 -7.19
CA ASN A 9 -4.93 6.13 -7.24
C ASN A 9 -5.41 5.04 -6.29
N SER A 10 -4.71 3.90 -6.23
CA SER A 10 -5.02 2.82 -5.28
C SER A 10 -4.92 3.31 -3.84
N LEU A 11 -3.91 4.13 -3.50
CA LEU A 11 -3.80 4.77 -2.19
C LEU A 11 -5.00 5.67 -1.88
N LEU A 12 -5.38 6.54 -2.81
CA LEU A 12 -6.52 7.45 -2.63
C LEU A 12 -7.84 6.70 -2.48
N GLU A 13 -8.04 5.61 -3.23
CA GLU A 13 -9.22 4.75 -3.09
C GLU A 13 -9.30 4.13 -1.69
N ARG A 14 -8.20 3.56 -1.18
CA ARG A 14 -8.20 2.97 0.16
C ARG A 14 -8.48 4.02 1.23
N VAL A 15 -7.86 5.19 1.14
CA VAL A 15 -8.11 6.30 2.08
C VAL A 15 -9.60 6.69 2.08
N ARG A 16 -10.24 6.76 0.91
CA ARG A 16 -11.67 7.07 0.80
C ARG A 16 -12.56 6.00 1.43
N GLU A 17 -12.22 4.72 1.27
CA GLU A 17 -12.96 3.62 1.91
C GLU A 17 -12.85 3.71 3.44
N ILE A 18 -11.65 3.94 3.96
CA ILE A 18 -11.39 4.09 5.39
C ILE A 18 -12.21 5.25 5.98
N GLN A 19 -12.25 6.38 5.25
CA GLN A 19 -13.08 7.53 5.62
C GLN A 19 -14.58 7.21 5.58
N LYS A 20 -15.05 6.49 4.54
CA LYS A 20 -16.46 6.11 4.39
C LYS A 20 -16.93 5.21 5.53
N ASP A 21 -16.05 4.38 6.06
CA ASP A 21 -16.32 3.50 7.19
C ASP A 21 -16.26 4.21 8.55
N GLY A 22 -15.96 5.52 8.58
CA GLY A 22 -15.93 6.31 9.82
C GLY A 22 -14.67 6.07 10.66
N MET A 23 -13.60 5.57 10.06
CA MET A 23 -12.31 5.41 10.75
C MET A 23 -11.58 6.76 10.79
N GLY A 24 -11.25 7.22 11.99
CA GLY A 24 -10.68 8.56 12.23
C GLY A 24 -9.17 8.62 12.08
N LEU A 25 -8.48 7.48 12.18
CA LEU A 25 -7.04 7.33 12.01
C LEU A 25 -6.73 6.18 11.06
N ILE A 26 -5.54 6.25 10.45
CA ILE A 26 -5.03 5.23 9.55
C ILE A 26 -3.63 4.85 10.02
N GLU A 27 -3.43 3.57 10.31
CA GLU A 27 -2.12 2.97 10.48
C GLU A 27 -1.64 2.42 9.14
N LEU A 28 -0.38 2.74 8.80
CA LEU A 28 0.26 2.35 7.55
C LEU A 28 1.48 1.49 7.88
N CYS A 29 1.45 0.22 7.47
CA CYS A 29 2.52 -0.73 7.74
C CYS A 29 3.16 -1.20 6.43
N ILE A 30 4.47 -1.01 6.29
CA ILE A 30 5.22 -1.55 5.14
C ILE A 30 5.67 -2.96 5.49
N ILE A 31 5.16 -3.95 4.76
CA ILE A 31 5.60 -5.34 4.87
C ILE A 31 6.66 -5.58 3.80
N ALA A 32 7.83 -6.06 4.22
CA ALA A 32 8.94 -6.32 3.33
C ALA A 32 8.65 -7.46 2.36
N GLU A 33 9.39 -7.46 1.24
CA GLU A 33 9.42 -8.59 0.32
C GLU A 33 9.73 -9.88 1.09
N GLN A 34 8.97 -10.93 0.79
CA GLN A 34 9.15 -12.24 1.40
C GLN A 34 9.48 -13.27 0.33
N THR A 35 10.57 -14.00 0.55
CA THR A 35 10.93 -15.15 -0.28
C THR A 35 10.53 -16.44 0.44
N ASP A 36 9.64 -17.22 -0.16
CA ASP A 36 9.28 -18.56 0.29
C ASP A 36 9.72 -19.59 -0.77
N GLY A 37 10.84 -20.27 -0.48
CA GLY A 37 11.46 -21.23 -1.38
C GLY A 37 11.88 -20.59 -2.71
N LYS A 38 11.08 -20.84 -3.77
CA LYS A 38 11.31 -20.34 -5.13
C LYS A 38 10.43 -19.14 -5.50
N TYR A 39 9.53 -18.73 -4.61
CA TYR A 39 8.58 -17.65 -4.87
C TYR A 39 8.98 -16.41 -4.09
N THR A 40 8.97 -15.27 -4.77
CA THR A 40 9.18 -13.95 -4.16
C THR A 40 7.88 -13.19 -4.22
N ASN A 41 7.31 -12.89 -3.05
CA ASN A 41 6.17 -12.01 -2.92
C ASN A 41 6.66 -10.58 -2.73
N PRO A 42 6.17 -9.61 -3.51
CA PRO A 42 6.63 -8.22 -3.42
C PRO A 42 6.35 -7.64 -2.03
N ALA A 43 7.07 -6.59 -1.68
CA ALA A 43 6.70 -5.77 -0.53
C ALA A 43 5.31 -5.14 -0.77
N PHE A 44 4.58 -4.82 0.30
CA PHE A 44 3.26 -4.19 0.18
C PHE A 44 2.97 -3.23 1.32
N LEU A 45 2.07 -2.27 1.08
CA LEU A 45 1.53 -1.36 2.08
C LEU A 45 0.23 -1.93 2.64
N HIS A 46 0.22 -2.22 3.94
CA HIS A 46 -0.99 -2.62 4.66
C HIS A 46 -1.65 -1.41 5.33
N PHE A 47 -2.98 -1.45 5.40
CA PHE A 47 -3.82 -0.38 5.91
C PHE A 47 -4.72 -0.90 7.03
N THR A 48 -4.65 -0.25 8.19
CA THR A 48 -5.58 -0.51 9.29
C THR A 48 -6.26 0.81 9.66
N GLY A 49 -7.59 0.83 9.57
CA GLY A 49 -8.40 1.95 10.03
C GLY A 49 -8.68 1.82 11.52
N ILE A 50 -8.61 2.93 12.24
CA ILE A 50 -8.92 3.00 13.68
C ILE A 50 -10.05 4.01 13.88
N SER A 51 -11.17 3.54 14.43
CA SER A 51 -12.31 4.41 14.74
C SER A 51 -12.03 5.28 15.96
N THR A 52 -12.80 6.36 16.13
CA THR A 52 -12.69 7.22 17.32
C THR A 52 -13.04 6.49 18.63
N LYS A 53 -13.66 5.31 18.53
CA LYS A 53 -13.96 4.43 19.66
C LYS A 53 -12.87 3.38 19.91
N GLY A 54 -11.81 3.37 19.09
CA GLY A 54 -10.72 2.41 19.18
C GLY A 54 -11.01 1.07 18.51
N GLU A 55 -12.00 1.00 17.62
CA GLU A 55 -12.25 -0.21 16.81
C GLU A 55 -11.24 -0.26 15.66
N TYR A 56 -10.72 -1.44 15.39
CA TYR A 56 -9.76 -1.69 14.32
C TYR A 56 -10.46 -2.37 13.15
N LYS A 57 -10.10 -1.98 11.93
CA LYS A 57 -10.55 -2.63 10.70
C LYS A 57 -9.40 -2.72 9.72
N ASP A 58 -9.16 -3.92 9.22
CA ASP A 58 -8.15 -4.16 8.19
C ASP A 58 -8.73 -3.88 6.80
N TYR A 59 -7.89 -3.31 5.94
CA TYR A 59 -8.21 -3.00 4.55
C TYR A 59 -7.25 -3.73 3.62
N GLU A 60 -7.64 -3.80 2.35
CA GLU A 60 -6.83 -4.42 1.32
C GLU A 60 -5.47 -3.72 1.16
N SER A 61 -4.41 -4.51 1.08
CA SER A 61 -3.04 -4.03 0.90
C SER A 61 -2.79 -3.58 -0.53
N ILE A 62 -1.78 -2.73 -0.73
CA ILE A 62 -1.32 -2.33 -2.07
C ILE A 62 0.10 -2.85 -2.27
N ASP A 63 0.28 -3.70 -3.28
CA ASP A 63 1.59 -4.23 -3.65
C ASP A 63 2.53 -3.15 -4.19
N GLU A 64 3.82 -3.35 -3.95
CA GLU A 64 4.88 -2.54 -4.53
C GLU A 64 4.90 -2.70 -6.06
N LEU A 65 5.06 -1.57 -6.74
CA LEU A 65 5.30 -1.50 -8.16
C LEU A 65 6.79 -1.34 -8.46
N PRO A 66 7.36 -2.13 -9.39
CA PRO A 66 8.72 -1.93 -9.85
C PRO A 66 8.91 -0.56 -10.50
N LEU A 67 9.88 0.22 -10.02
CA LEU A 67 10.27 1.51 -10.60
C LEU A 67 10.50 1.46 -12.13
N ALA A 68 11.08 0.36 -12.62
CA ALA A 68 11.37 0.15 -14.03
C ALA A 68 10.10 0.16 -14.92
N GLN A 69 8.93 -0.20 -14.38
CA GLN A 69 7.67 -0.19 -15.11
C GLN A 69 7.09 1.23 -15.27
N HIS A 70 7.51 2.19 -14.44
CA HIS A 70 7.09 3.59 -14.53
C HIS A 70 8.04 4.47 -15.36
N LEU A 71 9.30 4.07 -15.52
CA LEU A 71 10.33 4.86 -16.23
C LEU A 71 10.39 4.61 -17.75
N ASN A 72 9.61 3.66 -18.28
CA ASN A 72 9.55 3.38 -19.73
C ASN A 72 8.67 4.37 -20.53
N VAL A 73 8.31 5.51 -19.95
CA VAL A 73 7.68 6.62 -20.70
C VAL A 73 8.78 7.57 -21.16
N SER A 74 9.35 7.26 -22.32
CA SER A 74 10.02 8.19 -23.24
C SER A 74 11.26 8.94 -22.73
N MET A 75 12.45 8.35 -22.86
CA MET A 75 13.64 9.15 -23.17
C MET A 75 13.71 9.29 -24.70
N PRO A 76 13.41 10.47 -25.30
CA PRO A 76 13.76 10.68 -26.70
C PRO A 76 15.29 10.74 -26.80
N ALA A 77 15.81 10.06 -27.82
CA ALA A 77 17.23 10.09 -28.21
C ALA A 77 17.66 11.48 -28.69
#